data_AF-A0A942W9I7-F1
#
_entry.id   AF-A0A942W9I7-F1
#
_cell.length_a   1.000
_cell.length_b   1.000
_cell.length_c   1.000
_cell.angle_alpha   90.00
_cell.angle_beta   90.00
_cell.angle_gamma   90.00
#
_symmetry.space_group_name_H-M   'P 1'
#
loop_
_entity.id
_entity.type
_entity.pdbx_description
1 polymer ?
#
loop_
_entity_poly.entity_id
_entity_poly.type
_entity_poly.pdbx_seq_one_letter_code
_entity_poly.pdbx_strand_id
1 'polypeptide(L)'
;MKKLVSFICIVFIVIVSSASVMNAQDTEDIDIASITPVGQPEQDEYFYILDENGNVEYVTYDSYAYDESLDAKERSAFRNAKYQVAKITGYTTYTEAATGLAGYTHGNSATDAAYIQTNSNGTVRVKQAGVVMDIPKANVSIVDYTGSNVSTYTTSNGKLYHNFFYNQTAKASNWVGYQQGYMASNATYYSYDGHYFYTKYETMIDDYRNNTYQHAINPNTPYYSYYQFLSHRSNTGFAANMFDNRIIEVQGQGTSSKLRNAGKDFISAQNTYGVNAGLMWAVSINESGWGLSQLSLERNNLFGHKAYDSNVGAAERYNSVLDCVNTHAKTYISSGYLDPTDYRYRGPHLGDKQSGINVKYASDPYWGEKAAQQLYLLAERNNRKDYGSYSLGSVNGSANIYNSTGSSKKLLYTTGSGENRNLDNNMVIILGEERGSDGVVYYKIPSDSALTENRVAINPTGIYKTGRDYAYIRKSDVKVVSQGSSVLDRLGMRQEGSYVLGLKPNTSVQAFTQNVKAIDTNAFVNVKNASGQVVTSGTMGTGMTFTLKENGVLTTYTVVIKGDVDGDGQIRSIDYSIVKNDILNIRKLSKAYATAGDVDGDGKIRSIDYSLIKNDILNIKDIVQ
;
A
#
# COMPACT_ATOMS: atom_id res chain seq x y z
N MET A 1 -21.02 -65.98 -41.92
CA MET A 1 -19.87 -65.48 -42.72
C MET A 1 -19.34 -64.20 -42.06
N LYS A 2 -18.04 -64.22 -41.73
CA LYS A 2 -17.11 -63.12 -41.40
C LYS A 2 -17.43 -62.15 -40.23
N LYS A 3 -16.88 -62.54 -39.07
CA LYS A 3 -16.14 -61.80 -38.01
C LYS A 3 -16.42 -60.30 -37.81
N LEU A 4 -16.73 -59.92 -36.57
CA LEU A 4 -16.20 -58.70 -35.96
C LEU A 4 -15.81 -58.94 -34.50
N VAL A 5 -14.60 -58.50 -34.17
CA VAL A 5 -13.88 -58.65 -32.90
C VAL A 5 -14.15 -57.43 -32.02
N SER A 6 -14.19 -57.69 -30.71
CA SER A 6 -14.34 -56.73 -29.60
C SER A 6 -13.27 -55.61 -29.60
N PHE A 7 -13.67 -54.37 -29.30
CA PHE A 7 -12.91 -53.41 -28.50
C PHE A 7 -13.87 -52.37 -27.90
N ILE A 8 -13.97 -52.34 -26.58
CA ILE A 8 -14.72 -51.35 -25.79
C ILE A 8 -13.77 -50.18 -25.51
N CYS A 9 -14.04 -49.01 -26.09
CA CYS A 9 -13.44 -47.74 -25.71
C CYS A 9 -14.45 -46.93 -24.88
N ILE A 10 -14.10 -46.65 -23.63
CA ILE A 10 -14.82 -45.69 -22.77
C ILE A 10 -14.40 -44.28 -23.20
N VAL A 11 -15.37 -43.50 -23.66
CA VAL A 11 -15.20 -42.12 -24.12
C VAL A 11 -15.09 -41.19 -22.90
N PHE A 12 -13.94 -40.54 -22.74
CA PHE A 12 -13.82 -39.30 -21.97
C PHE A 12 -14.26 -38.13 -22.87
N ILE A 13 -15.33 -37.45 -22.49
CA ILE A 13 -15.72 -36.17 -23.09
C ILE A 13 -14.78 -35.10 -22.51
N VAL A 14 -13.82 -34.65 -23.32
CA VAL A 14 -13.04 -33.44 -23.07
C VAL A 14 -13.78 -32.30 -23.78
N ILE A 15 -14.39 -31.40 -23.00
CA ILE A 15 -14.87 -30.12 -23.51
C ILE A 15 -13.64 -29.21 -23.64
N VAL A 16 -13.10 -29.10 -24.85
CA VAL A 16 -12.15 -28.05 -25.20
C VAL A 16 -12.97 -26.86 -25.70
N SER A 17 -13.21 -25.86 -24.84
CA SER A 17 -13.64 -24.56 -25.33
C SER A 17 -12.41 -23.81 -25.84
N SER A 18 -12.30 -23.72 -27.17
CA SER A 18 -11.36 -22.86 -27.89
C SER A 18 -11.53 -21.41 -27.44
N ALA A 19 -10.58 -20.90 -26.64
CA ALA A 19 -10.36 -19.46 -26.52
C ALA A 19 -9.65 -19.01 -27.80
N SER A 20 -10.35 -18.21 -28.59
CA SER A 20 -9.78 -17.52 -29.74
C SER A 20 -8.62 -16.67 -29.27
N VAL A 21 -7.40 -17.02 -29.69
CA VAL A 21 -6.22 -16.18 -29.54
C VAL A 21 -6.44 -14.98 -30.45
N MET A 22 -6.83 -13.84 -29.88
CA MET A 22 -6.80 -12.58 -30.63
C MET A 22 -5.33 -12.21 -30.84
N ASN A 23 -4.97 -12.16 -32.12
CA ASN A 23 -3.66 -11.76 -32.62
C ASN A 23 -3.43 -10.30 -32.21
N ALA A 24 -2.39 -10.04 -31.42
CA ALA A 24 -1.96 -8.69 -31.07
C ALA A 24 -1.15 -8.12 -32.25
N GLN A 25 -1.85 -7.63 -33.28
CA GLN A 25 -1.31 -6.76 -34.31
C GLN A 25 -2.36 -5.70 -34.62
N ASP A 26 -2.26 -4.58 -33.91
CA ASP A 26 -2.61 -3.22 -34.35
C ASP A 26 -2.18 -2.29 -33.21
N THR A 27 -0.86 -2.09 -33.09
CA THR A 27 -0.29 -1.02 -32.29
C THR A 27 -0.21 0.21 -33.16
N GLU A 28 -1.22 1.08 -33.11
CA GLU A 28 -0.96 2.48 -33.39
C GLU A 28 -0.08 3.00 -32.26
N ASP A 29 1.14 3.41 -32.60
CA ASP A 29 2.06 4.09 -31.69
C ASP A 29 1.39 5.39 -31.24
N ILE A 30 0.82 5.38 -30.03
CA ILE A 30 0.37 6.60 -29.37
C ILE A 30 1.62 7.41 -29.04
N ASP A 31 1.79 8.54 -29.73
CA ASP A 31 2.88 9.48 -29.48
C ASP A 31 2.79 10.05 -28.06
N ILE A 32 3.59 9.46 -27.16
CA ILE A 32 3.62 9.75 -25.71
C ILE A 32 3.96 11.23 -25.44
N ALA A 33 4.66 11.90 -26.36
CA ALA A 33 5.04 13.29 -26.24
C ALA A 33 3.88 14.29 -26.43
N SER A 34 2.72 13.82 -26.92
CA SER A 34 1.54 14.65 -27.20
C SER A 34 0.44 14.59 -26.14
N ILE A 35 0.62 13.79 -25.08
CA ILE A 35 -0.36 13.66 -24.00
C ILE A 35 -0.24 14.86 -23.06
N THR A 36 -0.99 15.91 -23.33
CA THR A 36 -1.24 16.99 -22.37
C THR A 36 -1.97 16.45 -21.13
N PRO A 37 -1.72 17.03 -19.94
CA PRO A 37 -2.17 16.50 -18.66
C PRO A 37 -3.69 16.27 -18.59
N VAL A 38 -4.14 15.46 -17.61
CA VAL A 38 -5.51 15.60 -17.09
C VAL A 38 -5.70 17.10 -16.86
N GLY A 39 -6.74 17.68 -17.45
CA GLY A 39 -6.85 19.12 -17.58
C GLY A 39 -6.86 19.84 -16.24
N GLN A 40 -6.93 21.17 -16.31
CA GLN A 40 -7.29 21.97 -15.13
C GLN A 40 -8.41 21.24 -14.35
N PRO A 41 -8.28 21.09 -13.02
CA PRO A 41 -9.21 20.29 -12.23
C PRO A 41 -10.61 20.85 -12.36
N GLU A 42 -11.55 19.99 -12.79
CA GLU A 42 -12.96 20.35 -12.93
C GLU A 42 -13.48 21.09 -11.70
N GLN A 43 -14.37 22.06 -11.95
CA GLN A 43 -15.36 22.53 -10.98
C GLN A 43 -16.29 21.40 -10.48
N ASP A 44 -16.16 20.20 -11.05
CA ASP A 44 -16.83 18.93 -10.73
C ASP A 44 -15.90 17.91 -10.04
N GLU A 45 -14.90 18.33 -9.25
CA GLU A 45 -14.37 17.45 -8.19
C GLU A 45 -15.57 17.05 -7.31
N TYR A 46 -16.07 15.81 -7.45
CA TYR A 46 -17.09 15.27 -6.57
C TYR A 46 -16.46 15.07 -5.19
N PHE A 47 -16.56 16.10 -4.35
CA PHE A 47 -16.17 15.98 -2.96
C PHE A 47 -17.22 15.15 -2.25
N TYR A 48 -16.83 13.96 -1.80
CA TYR A 48 -17.58 13.27 -0.78
C TYR A 48 -16.79 13.26 0.53
N ILE A 49 -17.48 13.58 1.61
CA ILE A 49 -16.99 13.35 2.97
C ILE A 49 -17.42 11.94 3.35
N LEU A 50 -16.48 11.18 3.91
CA LEU A 50 -16.81 9.94 4.57
C LEU A 50 -16.94 10.17 6.07
N ASP A 51 -18.05 9.72 6.65
CA ASP A 51 -18.12 9.62 8.10
C ASP A 51 -17.27 8.45 8.63
N GLU A 52 -17.20 8.32 9.95
CA GLU A 52 -16.45 7.25 10.63
C GLU A 52 -16.91 5.82 10.27
N ASN A 53 -18.10 5.68 9.68
CA ASN A 53 -18.72 4.43 9.24
C ASN A 53 -18.55 4.18 7.73
N GLY A 54 -17.95 5.13 7.01
CA GLY A 54 -17.77 5.10 5.56
C GLY A 54 -19.05 5.37 4.78
N ASN A 55 -20.00 6.12 5.38
CA ASN A 55 -21.14 6.69 4.67
C ASN A 55 -20.70 7.92 3.90
N VAL A 56 -21.33 8.15 2.74
CA VAL A 56 -20.94 9.17 1.76
C VAL A 56 -21.85 10.38 1.90
N GLU A 57 -21.28 11.55 2.19
CA GLU A 57 -21.95 12.84 2.08
C GLU A 57 -21.37 13.60 0.88
N TYR A 58 -22.20 13.90 -0.12
CA TYR A 58 -21.78 14.67 -1.29
C TYR A 58 -21.81 16.18 -0.98
N VAL A 59 -20.68 16.86 -1.19
CA VAL A 59 -20.55 18.31 -0.99
C VAL A 59 -20.48 18.99 -2.36
N THR A 60 -21.40 19.90 -2.62
CA THR A 60 -21.41 20.69 -3.86
C THR A 60 -20.53 21.93 -3.74
N TYR A 61 -19.92 22.33 -4.86
CA TYR A 61 -19.09 23.52 -4.97
C TYR A 61 -19.95 24.78 -5.02
N ASP A 62 -20.39 25.29 -3.86
CA ASP A 62 -21.02 26.60 -3.82
C ASP A 62 -19.95 27.69 -3.74
N SER A 63 -19.85 28.49 -4.81
CA SER A 63 -19.08 29.73 -4.81
C SER A 63 -19.71 30.73 -3.84
N TYR A 64 -19.10 30.92 -2.67
CA TYR A 64 -19.48 32.00 -1.75
C TYR A 64 -18.37 33.04 -1.60
N ALA A 65 -18.82 34.29 -1.67
CA ALA A 65 -18.03 35.48 -1.50
C ALA A 65 -17.52 35.62 -0.06
N TYR A 66 -16.30 36.12 0.04
CA TYR A 66 -15.63 36.57 1.25
C TYR A 66 -16.49 37.61 2.00
N ASP A 67 -16.87 37.31 3.25
CA ASP A 67 -17.52 38.27 4.15
C ASP A 67 -16.45 39.03 4.94
N GLU A 68 -16.36 40.34 4.68
CA GLU A 68 -15.36 41.25 5.23
C GLU A 68 -15.85 42.02 6.48
N SER A 69 -16.96 41.61 7.10
CA SER A 69 -17.57 42.35 8.21
C SER A 69 -17.10 41.88 9.61
N LEU A 70 -15.85 42.17 9.96
CA LEU A 70 -15.40 42.17 11.37
C LEU A 70 -14.84 43.54 11.79
N ASP A 71 -15.44 44.05 12.88
CA ASP A 71 -15.31 45.41 13.41
C ASP A 71 -13.87 45.78 13.80
N ALA A 72 -13.52 47.05 13.57
CA ALA A 72 -12.18 47.59 13.78
C ALA A 72 -11.71 47.58 15.23
N LYS A 73 -12.59 47.33 16.20
CA LYS A 73 -12.23 47.24 17.63
C LYS A 73 -11.61 45.91 18.03
N GLU A 74 -11.89 44.81 17.34
CA GLU A 74 -11.31 43.49 17.65
C GLU A 74 -9.83 43.38 17.23
N ARG A 75 -9.39 44.26 16.31
CA ARG A 75 -7.99 44.45 15.93
C ARG A 75 -7.10 45.02 17.05
N SER A 76 -7.61 45.31 18.25
CA SER A 76 -6.81 45.85 19.37
C SER A 76 -6.47 44.84 20.47
N ALA A 77 -6.84 43.55 20.30
CA ALA A 77 -6.46 42.45 21.20
C ALA A 77 -5.19 41.69 20.77
N PHE A 78 -4.23 42.34 20.09
CA PHE A 78 -2.93 41.77 19.69
C PHE A 78 -2.00 41.51 20.89
N ARG A 79 -2.40 40.62 21.79
CA ARG A 79 -1.53 40.05 22.83
C ARG A 79 -1.47 38.53 22.67
N ASN A 80 -1.07 38.04 21.49
CA ASN A 80 -0.52 36.68 21.25
C ASN A 80 -0.07 36.43 19.79
N ALA A 81 0.42 37.46 19.07
CA ALA A 81 0.77 37.41 17.64
C ALA A 81 1.94 36.46 17.24
N LYS A 82 2.33 35.50 18.09
CA LYS A 82 3.47 34.60 17.86
C LYS A 82 3.10 33.34 17.07
N TYR A 83 1.87 32.84 17.18
CA TYR A 83 1.43 31.59 16.55
C TYR A 83 0.19 31.87 15.69
N GLN A 84 0.29 31.55 14.40
CA GLN A 84 -0.72 31.91 13.41
C GLN A 84 -0.99 30.72 12.50
N VAL A 85 -2.12 30.78 11.79
CA VAL A 85 -2.53 29.81 10.78
C VAL A 85 -2.67 30.55 9.46
N ALA A 86 -2.17 29.95 8.39
CA ALA A 86 -2.39 30.44 7.03
C ALA A 86 -3.67 29.82 6.48
N LYS A 87 -4.55 30.64 5.92
CA LYS A 87 -5.79 30.27 5.23
C LYS A 87 -5.60 30.48 3.74
N ILE A 88 -5.41 29.38 3.01
CA ILE A 88 -5.23 29.38 1.56
C ILE A 88 -6.60 29.49 0.91
N THR A 89 -6.71 30.28 -0.16
CA THR A 89 -7.97 30.48 -0.88
C THR A 89 -7.87 30.02 -2.33
N GLY A 90 -8.85 29.24 -2.79
CA GLY A 90 -8.97 28.79 -4.18
C GLY A 90 -7.74 28.04 -4.72
N TYR A 91 -7.66 27.94 -6.03
CA TYR A 91 -6.50 27.37 -6.72
C TYR A 91 -5.30 28.29 -6.56
N THR A 92 -4.17 27.73 -6.11
CA THR A 92 -2.96 28.49 -5.83
C THR A 92 -1.72 27.72 -6.25
N THR A 93 -0.82 28.41 -6.95
CA THR A 93 0.53 27.91 -7.24
C THR A 93 1.50 28.33 -6.13
N TYR A 94 2.54 27.52 -5.94
CA TYR A 94 3.56 27.77 -4.95
C TYR A 94 4.95 27.38 -5.45
N THR A 95 5.98 27.87 -4.76
CA THR A 95 7.36 27.39 -4.93
C THR A 95 7.77 26.57 -3.71
N GLU A 96 8.22 25.34 -3.90
CA GLU A 96 8.76 24.50 -2.83
C GLU A 96 10.02 25.14 -2.24
N ALA A 97 10.05 25.31 -0.92
CA ALA A 97 11.16 25.99 -0.24
C ALA A 97 12.47 25.20 -0.34
N ALA A 98 12.41 23.86 -0.38
CA ALA A 98 13.58 22.99 -0.41
C ALA A 98 14.23 22.87 -1.79
N THR A 99 13.42 22.87 -2.86
CA THR A 99 13.88 22.50 -4.22
C THR A 99 13.76 23.63 -5.24
N GLY A 100 12.98 24.67 -4.93
CA GLY A 100 12.61 25.74 -5.85
C GLY A 100 11.64 25.30 -6.95
N LEU A 101 11.07 24.09 -6.87
CA LEU A 101 10.14 23.58 -7.86
C LEU A 101 8.76 24.21 -7.72
N ALA A 102 8.08 24.36 -8.85
CA ALA A 102 6.70 24.83 -8.87
C ALA A 102 5.72 23.69 -8.55
N GLY A 103 4.74 24.00 -7.71
CA GLY A 103 3.62 23.12 -7.36
C GLY A 103 2.31 23.89 -7.26
N TYR A 104 1.24 23.16 -6.93
CA TYR A 104 -0.10 23.73 -6.77
C TYR A 104 -0.90 23.01 -5.69
N THR A 105 -1.80 23.75 -5.06
CA THR A 105 -2.75 23.30 -4.03
C THR A 105 -4.08 24.04 -4.18
N HIS A 106 -5.12 23.57 -3.49
CA HIS A 106 -6.45 24.18 -3.52
C HIS A 106 -6.97 24.46 -2.11
N GLY A 107 -7.12 25.74 -1.77
CA GLY A 107 -7.58 26.20 -0.46
C GLY A 107 -9.00 25.75 -0.10
N ASN A 108 -9.86 25.53 -1.10
CA ASN A 108 -11.21 25.04 -0.81
C ASN A 108 -11.22 23.55 -0.46
N SER A 109 -10.21 22.79 -0.92
CA SER A 109 -10.03 21.35 -0.66
C SER A 109 -9.31 21.08 0.66
N ALA A 110 -8.41 21.99 1.07
CA ALA A 110 -7.95 22.09 2.44
C ALA A 110 -7.51 23.51 2.75
N THR A 111 -8.21 24.13 3.70
CA THR A 111 -8.13 25.57 3.91
C THR A 111 -6.86 25.98 4.63
N ASP A 112 -6.42 25.20 5.62
CA ASP A 112 -5.38 25.66 6.53
C ASP A 112 -4.00 25.05 6.25
N ALA A 113 -2.99 25.84 6.56
CA ALA A 113 -1.58 25.48 6.54
C ALA A 113 -0.87 26.09 7.76
N ALA A 114 0.19 25.45 8.25
CA ALA A 114 1.03 26.03 9.29
C ALA A 114 1.71 27.29 8.76
N TYR A 115 1.48 28.44 9.39
CA TYR A 115 2.20 29.66 9.06
C TYR A 115 3.61 29.63 9.67
N ILE A 116 4.63 29.72 8.82
CA ILE A 116 6.03 29.74 9.27
C ILE A 116 6.51 31.20 9.35
N GLN A 117 6.47 31.92 8.23
CA GLN A 117 6.90 33.32 8.12
C GLN A 117 6.33 34.02 6.88
N THR A 118 6.37 35.35 6.88
CA THR A 118 6.18 36.17 5.67
C THR A 118 7.56 36.56 5.11
N ASN A 119 7.80 36.27 3.84
CA ASN A 119 9.06 36.57 3.18
C ASN A 119 9.08 38.02 2.67
N SER A 120 10.28 38.61 2.54
CA SER A 120 10.45 39.98 2.04
C SER A 120 10.08 40.15 0.56
N ASN A 121 10.03 39.06 -0.21
CA ASN A 121 9.68 39.03 -1.64
C ASN A 121 8.16 38.98 -1.90
N GLY A 122 7.32 39.15 -0.86
CA GLY A 122 5.87 39.18 -1.02
C GLY A 122 5.18 37.81 -1.01
N THR A 123 5.89 36.74 -0.64
CA THR A 123 5.29 35.42 -0.40
C THR A 123 5.15 35.11 1.10
N VAL A 124 4.31 34.14 1.43
CA VAL A 124 4.12 33.58 2.76
C VAL A 124 4.61 32.14 2.75
N ARG A 125 5.54 31.82 3.65
CA ARG A 125 6.05 30.47 3.84
C ARG A 125 5.12 29.69 4.75
N VAL A 126 4.61 28.57 4.26
CA VAL A 126 3.68 27.70 4.99
C VAL A 126 4.08 26.23 4.86
N LYS A 127 3.49 25.36 5.67
CA LYS A 127 3.55 23.90 5.51
C LYS A 127 2.15 23.31 5.41
N GLN A 128 1.90 22.49 4.38
CA GLN A 128 0.65 21.75 4.16
C GLN A 128 0.98 20.42 3.45
N ALA A 129 0.35 19.33 3.89
CA ALA A 129 0.52 18.00 3.29
C ALA A 129 1.98 17.62 2.98
N GLY A 130 2.85 17.77 3.98
CA GLY A 130 4.27 17.39 3.92
C GLY A 130 5.18 18.49 3.42
N VAL A 131 4.73 19.29 2.45
CA VAL A 131 5.60 20.25 1.75
C VAL A 131 5.66 21.61 2.43
N VAL A 132 6.87 22.16 2.52
CA VAL A 132 7.11 23.56 2.89
C VAL A 132 7.14 24.39 1.61
N MET A 133 6.26 25.38 1.52
CA MET A 133 6.00 26.11 0.29
C MET A 133 5.90 27.61 0.52
N ASP A 134 6.35 28.39 -0.46
CA ASP A 134 6.19 29.83 -0.54
C ASP A 134 5.02 30.17 -1.48
N ILE A 135 3.97 30.78 -0.92
CA ILE A 135 2.72 31.13 -1.61
C ILE A 135 2.62 32.65 -1.79
N PRO A 136 2.13 33.19 -2.92
CA PRO A 136 1.84 34.62 -3.04
C PRO A 136 0.95 35.12 -1.90
N LYS A 137 1.34 36.23 -1.25
CA LYS A 137 0.58 36.78 -0.11
C LYS A 137 -0.89 37.08 -0.43
N ALA A 138 -1.21 37.40 -1.68
CA ALA A 138 -2.58 37.66 -2.13
C ALA A 138 -3.52 36.45 -1.98
N ASN A 139 -2.97 35.22 -1.91
CA ASN A 139 -3.73 33.98 -1.85
C ASN A 139 -3.79 33.38 -0.44
N VAL A 140 -3.33 34.13 0.57
CA VAL A 140 -3.25 33.67 1.96
C VAL A 140 -3.78 34.75 2.91
N SER A 141 -4.77 34.39 3.72
CA SER A 141 -5.13 35.15 4.92
C SER A 141 -4.40 34.58 6.13
N ILE A 142 -3.86 35.44 6.99
CA ILE A 142 -3.14 35.01 8.20
C ILE A 142 -4.00 35.37 9.40
N VAL A 143 -4.35 34.36 10.19
CA VAL A 143 -5.22 34.50 11.37
C VAL A 143 -4.53 33.97 12.62
N ASP A 144 -4.93 34.44 13.80
CA ASP A 144 -4.49 33.85 15.06
C ASP A 144 -4.98 32.39 15.12
N TYR A 145 -4.14 31.46 15.56
CA TYR A 145 -4.56 30.08 15.73
C TYR A 145 -5.61 29.92 16.85
N THR A 146 -5.60 30.82 17.85
CA THR A 146 -6.53 30.81 18.98
C THR A 146 -7.94 31.11 18.49
N GLY A 147 -8.84 30.13 18.56
CA GLY A 147 -10.22 30.27 18.06
C GLY A 147 -10.37 30.06 16.56
N SER A 148 -9.30 29.69 15.84
CA SER A 148 -9.37 29.32 14.43
C SER A 148 -9.59 27.83 14.23
N ASN A 149 -10.25 27.48 13.13
CA ASN A 149 -10.32 26.11 12.62
C ASN A 149 -8.92 25.64 12.20
N VAL A 150 -8.35 24.66 12.90
CA VAL A 150 -7.03 24.09 12.59
C VAL A 150 -7.12 22.59 12.39
N SER A 151 -6.43 22.08 11.39
CA SER A 151 -6.33 20.66 11.11
C SER A 151 -5.67 19.93 12.27
N THR A 152 -6.23 18.78 12.63
CA THR A 152 -5.81 17.97 13.78
C THR A 152 -5.89 16.49 13.45
N TYR A 153 -5.13 15.68 14.17
CA TYR A 153 -5.25 14.22 14.15
C TYR A 153 -5.86 13.74 15.46
N THR A 154 -6.85 12.86 15.39
CA THR A 154 -7.51 12.30 16.59
C THR A 154 -7.43 10.79 16.61
N THR A 155 -7.07 10.23 17.76
CA THR A 155 -7.20 8.79 17.99
C THR A 155 -8.61 8.47 18.48
N SER A 156 -9.25 7.44 17.93
CA SER A 156 -10.55 6.95 18.39
C SER A 156 -10.69 5.47 18.02
N ASN A 157 -11.14 4.62 18.95
CA ASN A 157 -11.37 3.19 18.71
C ASN A 157 -10.16 2.46 18.06
N GLY A 158 -8.93 2.79 18.48
CA GLY A 158 -7.71 2.20 17.92
C GLY A 158 -7.36 2.65 16.49
N LYS A 159 -7.99 3.72 16.00
CA LYS A 159 -7.79 4.33 14.68
C LYS A 159 -7.27 5.76 14.83
N LEU A 160 -6.59 6.25 13.79
CA LEU A 160 -6.08 7.60 13.66
C LEU A 160 -6.82 8.30 12.53
N TYR A 161 -7.46 9.43 12.84
CA TYR A 161 -8.22 10.22 11.91
C TYR A 161 -7.56 11.58 11.70
N HIS A 162 -7.47 12.03 10.46
CA HIS A 162 -7.09 13.39 10.14
C HIS A 162 -8.35 14.25 9.95
N ASN A 163 -8.54 15.25 10.79
CA ASN A 163 -9.65 16.18 10.73
C ASN A 163 -9.18 17.53 10.17
N PHE A 164 -9.84 18.00 9.13
CA PHE A 164 -9.45 19.20 8.39
C PHE A 164 -10.69 19.95 7.88
N PHE A 165 -10.47 21.08 7.21
CA PHE A 165 -11.53 22.00 6.83
C PHE A 165 -11.54 22.31 5.33
N TYR A 166 -12.71 22.12 4.71
CA TYR A 166 -13.07 22.58 3.37
C TYR A 166 -13.78 23.92 3.43
N ASN A 167 -13.72 24.69 2.34
CA ASN A 167 -14.48 25.94 2.18
C ASN A 167 -14.40 26.85 3.43
N GLN A 168 -13.22 26.89 4.06
CA GLN A 168 -12.91 27.60 5.30
C GLN A 168 -13.57 27.08 6.59
N THR A 169 -14.78 26.53 6.54
CA THR A 169 -15.58 26.19 7.73
C THR A 169 -16.11 24.76 7.78
N ALA A 170 -16.26 24.08 6.65
CA ALA A 170 -16.83 22.73 6.60
C ALA A 170 -15.82 21.69 7.08
N LYS A 171 -16.12 21.00 8.18
CA LYS A 171 -15.24 20.00 8.77
C LYS A 171 -15.37 18.67 8.05
N ALA A 172 -14.24 17.99 7.86
CA ALA A 172 -14.19 16.62 7.39
C ALA A 172 -13.15 15.79 8.13
N SER A 173 -13.18 14.48 7.90
CA SER A 173 -12.29 13.53 8.54
C SER A 173 -11.90 12.39 7.59
N ASN A 174 -10.60 12.12 7.47
CA ASN A 174 -10.07 10.95 6.76
C ASN A 174 -9.55 9.93 7.77
N TRP A 175 -9.89 8.66 7.62
CA TRP A 175 -9.23 7.59 8.35
C TRP A 175 -7.85 7.31 7.72
N VAL A 176 -6.78 7.73 8.41
CA VAL A 176 -5.41 7.68 7.89
C VAL A 176 -4.60 6.48 8.40
N GLY A 177 -5.19 5.63 9.24
CA GLY A 177 -4.65 4.34 9.63
C GLY A 177 -4.88 3.99 11.09
N TYR A 178 -4.22 2.94 11.58
CA TYR A 178 -4.40 2.51 12.97
C TYR A 178 -3.64 3.40 13.96
N GLN A 179 -4.18 3.54 15.16
CA GLN A 179 -3.53 4.23 16.28
C GLN A 179 -2.18 3.58 16.57
N GLN A 180 -1.15 4.41 16.74
CA GLN A 180 0.19 3.95 17.07
C GLN A 180 0.36 3.79 18.58
N GLY A 181 1.18 2.84 19.03
CA GLY A 181 1.33 2.52 20.46
C GLY A 181 1.85 3.66 21.34
N TYR A 182 2.51 4.65 20.75
CA TYR A 182 2.98 5.86 21.46
C TYR A 182 1.90 6.96 21.56
N MET A 183 0.76 6.81 20.88
CA MET A 183 -0.34 7.76 20.94
C MET A 183 -1.31 7.37 22.06
N ALA A 184 -1.63 8.33 22.93
CA ALA A 184 -2.76 8.22 23.86
C ALA A 184 -4.08 8.03 23.10
N SER A 185 -4.99 7.26 23.70
CA SER A 185 -6.34 7.01 23.16
C SER A 185 -7.25 8.24 23.36
N ASN A 186 -8.16 8.48 22.41
CA ASN A 186 -9.11 9.60 22.44
C ASN A 186 -8.40 10.97 22.60
N ALA A 187 -7.22 11.10 21.99
CA ALA A 187 -6.37 12.28 22.09
C ALA A 187 -6.29 13.02 20.76
N THR A 188 -6.07 14.33 20.83
CA THR A 188 -5.89 15.23 19.68
C THR A 188 -4.42 15.60 19.54
N TYR A 189 -3.95 15.62 18.29
CA TYR A 189 -2.60 16.00 17.90
C TYR A 189 -2.62 16.98 16.74
N TYR A 190 -1.50 17.66 16.51
CA TYR A 190 -1.27 18.56 15.39
C TYR A 190 -0.17 18.00 14.50
N SER A 191 -0.36 18.11 13.18
CA SER A 191 0.64 17.83 12.16
C SER A 191 0.20 18.45 10.84
N TYR A 192 1.14 18.92 10.02
CA TYR A 192 0.90 19.34 8.63
C TYR A 192 1.75 18.52 7.65
N ASP A 193 2.36 17.42 8.12
CA ASP A 193 2.99 16.40 7.28
C ASP A 193 2.37 15.02 7.46
N GLY A 194 1.53 14.79 8.47
CA GLY A 194 0.98 13.47 8.77
C GLY A 194 2.02 12.45 9.23
N HIS A 195 3.27 12.88 9.49
CA HIS A 195 4.40 12.03 9.85
C HIS A 195 4.83 12.23 11.30
N TYR A 196 4.91 13.49 11.74
CA TYR A 196 5.32 13.88 13.09
C TYR A 196 4.16 14.56 13.80
N PHE A 197 3.83 14.08 15.00
CA PHE A 197 2.65 14.52 15.74
C PHE A 197 3.03 15.30 17.00
N TYR A 198 2.28 16.36 17.28
CA TYR A 198 2.50 17.24 18.43
C TYR A 198 1.25 17.33 19.29
N THR A 199 1.40 17.40 20.61
CA THR A 199 0.27 17.64 21.53
C THR A 199 -0.09 19.12 21.63
N LYS A 200 0.76 20.03 21.12
CA LYS A 200 0.60 21.48 21.16
C LYS A 200 0.92 22.10 19.81
N TYR A 201 0.05 22.97 19.33
CA TYR A 201 0.20 23.66 18.03
C TYR A 201 1.43 24.58 18.03
N GLU A 202 1.65 25.27 19.14
CA GLU A 202 2.74 26.23 19.34
C GLU A 202 4.10 25.55 19.18
N THR A 203 4.25 24.37 19.80
CA THR A 203 5.46 23.56 19.74
C THR A 203 5.72 23.07 18.32
N MET A 204 4.69 22.65 17.58
CA MET A 204 4.80 22.27 16.18
C MET A 204 5.30 23.44 15.30
N ILE A 205 4.74 24.64 15.50
CA ILE A 205 5.15 25.83 14.74
C ILE A 205 6.59 26.23 15.07
N ASP A 206 6.99 26.17 16.34
CA ASP A 206 8.38 26.43 16.73
C ASP A 206 9.33 25.42 16.07
N ASP A 207 8.97 24.14 16.00
CA ASP A 207 9.77 23.10 15.33
C ASP A 207 9.87 23.33 13.82
N TYR A 208 8.77 23.66 13.13
CA TYR A 208 8.80 23.97 11.70
C TYR A 208 9.62 25.22 11.38
N ARG A 209 9.57 26.27 12.22
CA ARG A 209 10.41 27.47 12.06
C ARG A 209 11.90 27.17 12.20
N ASN A 210 12.25 26.16 13.01
CA ASN A 210 13.62 25.71 13.23
C ASN A 210 14.02 24.52 12.35
N ASN A 211 13.16 24.09 11.42
CA ASN A 211 13.36 22.92 10.56
C ASN A 211 13.76 21.65 11.35
N THR A 212 13.04 21.37 12.42
CA THR A 212 13.28 20.23 13.31
C THR A 212 11.96 19.54 13.66
N TYR A 213 12.04 18.38 14.29
CA TYR A 213 10.90 17.61 14.80
C TYR A 213 11.13 17.10 16.22
N GLN A 214 12.11 17.67 16.93
CA GLN A 214 12.59 17.16 18.22
C GLN A 214 11.51 17.11 19.31
N HIS A 215 10.50 17.96 19.22
CA HIS A 215 9.42 18.03 20.20
C HIS A 215 8.15 17.27 19.77
N ALA A 216 8.18 16.59 18.62
CA ALA A 216 7.12 15.64 18.27
C ALA A 216 7.05 14.51 19.31
N ILE A 217 5.91 13.83 19.42
CA ILE A 217 5.77 12.63 20.26
C ILE A 217 6.50 11.41 19.66
N ASN A 218 6.86 11.50 18.37
CA ASN A 218 7.51 10.45 17.59
C ASN A 218 8.71 10.98 16.77
N PRO A 219 9.67 11.69 17.40
CA PRO A 219 10.71 12.46 16.69
C PRO A 219 11.68 11.55 15.92
N ASN A 220 11.83 10.30 16.36
CA ASN A 220 12.73 9.32 15.75
C ASN A 220 12.01 8.33 14.82
N THR A 221 10.68 8.26 14.92
CA THR A 221 9.85 7.23 14.28
C THR A 221 8.68 7.89 13.54
N PRO A 222 8.95 8.60 12.43
CA PRO A 222 7.91 9.20 11.61
C PRO A 222 6.89 8.15 11.18
N TYR A 223 5.62 8.51 11.25
CA TYR A 223 4.52 7.68 10.79
C TYR A 223 4.36 7.79 9.28
N TYR A 224 4.03 6.70 8.60
CA TYR A 224 3.60 6.73 7.20
C TYR A 224 2.30 5.93 7.09
N SER A 225 1.23 6.57 6.63
CA SER A 225 -0.03 5.88 6.36
C SER A 225 0.20 4.80 5.31
N TYR A 226 -0.02 3.53 5.70
CA TYR A 226 0.40 2.37 4.91
C TYR A 226 -0.09 2.43 3.47
N TYR A 227 -1.40 2.59 3.25
CA TYR A 227 -1.95 2.60 1.87
C TYR A 227 -1.63 3.88 1.10
N GLN A 228 -1.46 5.02 1.79
CA GLN A 228 -1.07 6.27 1.15
C GLN A 228 0.36 6.20 0.59
N PHE A 229 1.26 5.54 1.33
CA PHE A 229 2.68 5.42 1.00
C PHE A 229 3.07 4.04 0.44
N LEU A 230 2.09 3.18 0.16
CA LEU A 230 2.28 1.91 -0.53
C LEU A 230 2.53 2.18 -2.02
N SER A 231 3.61 1.60 -2.56
CA SER A 231 3.90 1.69 -3.99
C SER A 231 2.80 1.00 -4.82
N HIS A 232 2.42 1.61 -5.94
CA HIS A 232 1.57 1.04 -6.97
C HIS A 232 2.16 -0.21 -7.62
N ARG A 233 3.45 -0.50 -7.43
CA ARG A 233 4.06 -1.78 -7.82
C ARG A 233 3.79 -2.94 -6.85
N SER A 234 3.10 -2.68 -5.74
CA SER A 234 2.53 -3.76 -4.92
C SER A 234 1.42 -4.48 -5.66
N ASN A 235 1.21 -5.75 -5.32
CA ASN A 235 0.00 -6.46 -5.68
C ASN A 235 -0.94 -6.48 -4.48
N THR A 236 -2.22 -6.16 -4.71
CA THR A 236 -3.25 -6.39 -3.70
C THR A 236 -3.66 -7.85 -3.66
N GLY A 237 -3.88 -8.37 -2.45
CA GLY A 237 -4.51 -9.66 -2.18
C GLY A 237 -6.04 -9.61 -2.09
N PHE A 238 -6.68 -8.43 -2.21
CA PHE A 238 -8.14 -8.33 -2.27
C PHE A 238 -8.69 -9.06 -3.50
N ALA A 239 -9.79 -9.78 -3.32
CA ALA A 239 -10.51 -10.43 -4.41
C ALA A 239 -11.48 -9.44 -5.09
N ALA A 240 -11.75 -9.64 -6.37
CA ALA A 240 -12.64 -8.77 -7.16
C ALA A 240 -14.00 -8.52 -6.47
N ASN A 241 -14.60 -9.57 -5.91
CA ASN A 241 -15.89 -9.47 -5.24
C ASN A 241 -15.86 -8.62 -3.96
N MET A 242 -14.69 -8.41 -3.34
CA MET A 242 -14.58 -7.53 -2.17
C MET A 242 -14.79 -6.06 -2.57
N PHE A 243 -14.26 -5.66 -3.73
CA PHE A 243 -14.53 -4.34 -4.31
C PHE A 243 -16.02 -4.20 -4.66
N ASP A 244 -16.58 -5.19 -5.35
CA ASP A 244 -17.98 -5.17 -5.79
C ASP A 244 -18.96 -5.11 -4.62
N ASN A 245 -18.71 -5.90 -3.56
CA ASN A 245 -19.50 -5.89 -2.34
C ASN A 245 -19.45 -4.53 -1.65
N ARG A 246 -18.29 -3.86 -1.65
CA ARG A 246 -18.15 -2.54 -1.04
C ARG A 246 -18.92 -1.46 -1.80
N ILE A 247 -18.94 -1.51 -3.13
CA ILE A 247 -19.78 -0.61 -3.94
C ILE A 247 -21.27 -0.82 -3.61
N ILE A 248 -21.71 -2.07 -3.55
CA ILE A 248 -23.11 -2.42 -3.22
C ILE A 248 -23.49 -2.00 -1.79
N GLU A 249 -22.59 -2.19 -0.82
CA GLU A 249 -22.80 -1.82 0.57
C GLU A 249 -23.07 -0.31 0.71
N VAL A 250 -22.30 0.51 -0.01
CA VAL A 250 -22.37 1.97 0.10
C VAL A 250 -23.47 2.57 -0.77
N GLN A 251 -23.58 2.12 -2.02
CA GLN A 251 -24.47 2.74 -3.02
C GLN A 251 -25.80 1.98 -3.21
N GLY A 252 -25.95 0.82 -2.57
CA GLY A 252 -27.14 -0.03 -2.66
C GLY A 252 -27.14 -1.00 -3.85
N GLN A 253 -27.94 -2.06 -3.73
CA GLN A 253 -28.04 -3.14 -4.74
C GLN A 253 -28.47 -2.65 -6.14
N GLY A 254 -29.29 -1.60 -6.20
CA GLY A 254 -29.83 -1.01 -7.44
C GLY A 254 -28.98 0.10 -8.05
N THR A 255 -27.76 0.34 -7.55
CA THR A 255 -26.92 1.45 -8.04
C THR A 255 -26.62 1.35 -9.54
N SER A 256 -26.61 2.52 -10.21
CA SER A 256 -26.16 2.69 -11.59
C SER A 256 -24.64 2.87 -11.72
N SER A 257 -23.90 2.82 -10.60
CA SER A 257 -22.45 3.02 -10.56
C SER A 257 -21.73 2.15 -11.58
N LYS A 258 -20.82 2.78 -12.34
CA LYS A 258 -19.91 2.09 -13.27
C LYS A 258 -18.86 1.23 -12.56
N LEU A 259 -18.68 1.39 -11.25
CA LEU A 259 -17.80 0.54 -10.45
C LEU A 259 -18.48 -0.77 -10.01
N ARG A 260 -19.79 -0.93 -10.22
CA ARG A 260 -20.52 -2.16 -9.90
C ARG A 260 -20.03 -3.31 -10.81
N ASN A 261 -19.55 -4.40 -10.20
CA ASN A 261 -18.98 -5.57 -10.89
C ASN A 261 -17.68 -5.29 -11.67
N ALA A 262 -17.04 -4.13 -11.42
CA ALA A 262 -15.79 -3.74 -12.06
C ALA A 262 -14.56 -4.32 -11.35
N GLY A 263 -14.71 -4.95 -10.17
CA GLY A 263 -13.57 -5.47 -9.41
C GLY A 263 -12.65 -6.40 -10.21
N LYS A 264 -13.21 -7.20 -11.12
CA LYS A 264 -12.44 -8.08 -12.02
C LYS A 264 -11.58 -7.31 -13.02
N ASP A 265 -12.01 -6.11 -13.43
CA ASP A 265 -11.33 -5.30 -14.43
C ASP A 265 -10.06 -4.70 -13.81
N PHE A 266 -10.14 -4.22 -12.57
CA PHE A 266 -8.97 -3.78 -11.78
C PHE A 266 -7.97 -4.90 -11.54
N ILE A 267 -8.43 -6.11 -11.18
CA ILE A 267 -7.55 -7.28 -11.00
C ILE A 267 -6.88 -7.68 -12.32
N SER A 268 -7.61 -7.64 -13.44
CA SER A 268 -7.06 -7.89 -14.78
C SER A 268 -5.96 -6.89 -15.14
N ALA A 269 -6.19 -5.60 -14.89
CA ALA A 269 -5.21 -4.54 -15.13
C ALA A 269 -3.97 -4.69 -14.23
N GLN A 270 -4.13 -5.06 -12.96
CA GLN A 270 -2.99 -5.36 -12.08
C GLN A 270 -2.11 -6.47 -12.63
N ASN A 271 -2.73 -7.58 -13.07
CA ASN A 271 -1.98 -8.73 -13.57
C ASN A 271 -1.27 -8.44 -14.89
N THR A 272 -1.78 -7.51 -15.70
CA THR A 272 -1.21 -7.15 -17.01
C THR A 272 -0.17 -6.04 -16.93
N TYR A 273 -0.43 -5.00 -16.14
CA TYR A 273 0.35 -3.76 -16.13
C TYR A 273 1.13 -3.55 -14.83
N GLY A 274 1.04 -4.49 -13.87
CA GLY A 274 1.76 -4.43 -12.60
C GLY A 274 1.46 -3.18 -11.80
N VAL A 275 0.19 -2.77 -11.79
CA VAL A 275 -0.32 -1.62 -11.02
C VAL A 275 -1.35 -2.13 -10.01
N ASN A 276 -1.20 -1.77 -8.73
CA ASN A 276 -2.04 -2.26 -7.64
C ASN A 276 -3.54 -2.00 -7.92
N ALA A 277 -4.34 -3.06 -7.98
CA ALA A 277 -5.77 -3.00 -8.28
C ALA A 277 -6.56 -2.22 -7.22
N GLY A 278 -6.19 -2.37 -5.94
CA GLY A 278 -6.84 -1.67 -4.82
C GLY A 278 -6.57 -0.17 -4.86
N LEU A 279 -5.33 0.25 -5.11
CA LEU A 279 -5.00 1.68 -5.23
C LEU A 279 -5.72 2.32 -6.42
N MET A 280 -5.75 1.66 -7.58
CA MET A 280 -6.53 2.13 -8.73
C MET A 280 -8.03 2.19 -8.44
N TRP A 281 -8.58 1.18 -7.78
CA TRP A 281 -9.99 1.18 -7.39
C TRP A 281 -10.30 2.33 -6.43
N ALA A 282 -9.45 2.56 -5.43
CA ALA A 282 -9.62 3.67 -4.49
C ALA A 282 -9.55 5.04 -5.17
N VAL A 283 -8.58 5.24 -6.07
CA VAL A 283 -8.49 6.45 -6.89
C VAL A 283 -9.74 6.62 -7.74
N SER A 284 -10.21 5.56 -8.40
CA SER A 284 -11.43 5.66 -9.22
C SER A 284 -12.63 6.16 -8.42
N ILE A 285 -12.76 5.81 -7.14
CA ILE A 285 -13.85 6.32 -6.29
C ILE A 285 -13.72 7.84 -6.11
N ASN A 286 -12.51 8.34 -5.79
CA ASN A 286 -12.25 9.77 -5.65
C ASN A 286 -12.64 10.51 -6.94
N GLU A 287 -12.15 10.04 -8.08
CA GLU A 287 -12.27 10.72 -9.38
C GLU A 287 -13.67 10.66 -10.00
N SER A 288 -14.51 9.72 -9.56
CA SER A 288 -15.81 9.47 -10.18
C SER A 288 -17.00 9.60 -9.26
N GLY A 289 -16.79 10.01 -8.00
CA GLY A 289 -17.84 10.01 -6.98
C GLY A 289 -18.52 8.65 -6.91
N TRP A 290 -17.75 7.60 -6.63
CA TRP A 290 -18.24 6.21 -6.59
C TRP A 290 -18.75 5.66 -7.94
N GLY A 291 -18.23 6.15 -9.07
CA GLY A 291 -18.61 5.69 -10.42
C GLY A 291 -19.93 6.26 -10.92
N LEU A 292 -20.41 7.33 -10.30
CA LEU A 292 -21.70 7.97 -10.57
C LEU A 292 -21.58 9.35 -11.22
N SER A 293 -20.35 9.86 -11.39
CA SER A 293 -20.13 11.12 -12.13
C SER A 293 -20.71 11.06 -13.54
N GLN A 294 -21.07 12.22 -14.09
CA GLN A 294 -21.59 12.31 -15.45
C GLN A 294 -20.61 11.69 -16.47
N LEU A 295 -19.30 11.99 -16.33
CA LEU A 295 -18.25 11.40 -17.16
C LEU A 295 -18.20 9.87 -17.04
N SER A 296 -18.39 9.32 -15.84
CA SER A 296 -18.45 7.87 -15.65
C SER A 296 -19.66 7.28 -16.34
N LEU A 297 -20.86 7.80 -16.04
CA LEU A 297 -22.12 7.27 -16.56
C LEU A 297 -22.19 7.34 -18.09
N GLU A 298 -21.81 8.49 -18.66
CA GLU A 298 -21.95 8.76 -20.09
C GLU A 298 -20.75 8.30 -20.92
N ARG A 299 -19.53 8.31 -20.37
CA ARG A 299 -18.29 8.09 -21.14
C ARG A 299 -17.45 6.91 -20.65
N ASN A 300 -17.90 6.19 -19.61
CA ASN A 300 -17.12 5.18 -18.89
C ASN A 300 -15.77 5.72 -18.37
N ASN A 301 -15.66 7.03 -18.13
CA ASN A 301 -14.42 7.66 -17.71
C ASN A 301 -14.38 7.79 -16.19
N LEU A 302 -13.77 6.80 -15.54
CA LEU A 302 -13.72 6.66 -14.07
C LEU A 302 -12.62 7.50 -13.40
N PHE A 303 -11.74 8.13 -14.18
CA PHE A 303 -10.51 8.77 -13.67
C PHE A 303 -10.36 10.23 -14.15
N GLY A 304 -11.40 10.81 -14.75
CA GLY A 304 -11.38 12.20 -15.25
C GLY A 304 -10.41 12.43 -16.42
N HIS A 305 -9.98 11.40 -17.15
CA HIS A 305 -8.95 11.54 -18.17
C HIS A 305 -9.34 12.56 -19.26
N LYS A 306 -8.43 13.50 -19.56
CA LYS A 306 -8.58 14.60 -20.53
C LYS A 306 -9.82 15.49 -20.31
N ALA A 307 -10.40 15.49 -19.12
CA ALA A 307 -11.39 16.49 -18.75
C ALA A 307 -10.64 17.81 -18.47
N TYR A 308 -10.90 18.84 -19.28
CA TYR A 308 -10.33 20.18 -19.11
C TYR A 308 -11.45 21.16 -18.80
N ASP A 309 -11.28 22.03 -17.81
CA ASP A 309 -12.22 23.13 -17.49
C ASP A 309 -12.63 23.95 -18.72
N SER A 310 -11.67 24.20 -19.61
CA SER A 310 -11.88 24.98 -20.81
C SER A 310 -12.65 24.24 -21.92
N ASN A 311 -12.79 22.91 -21.82
CA ASN A 311 -13.45 22.08 -22.82
C ASN A 311 -13.87 20.70 -22.28
N VAL A 312 -15.01 20.64 -21.60
CA VAL A 312 -15.65 19.39 -21.14
C VAL A 312 -15.99 18.40 -22.28
N GLY A 313 -16.01 18.86 -23.53
CA GLY A 313 -16.16 18.02 -24.72
C GLY A 313 -14.96 17.10 -24.97
N ALA A 314 -13.76 17.50 -24.54
CA ALA A 314 -12.51 16.77 -24.76
C ALA A 314 -12.28 15.58 -23.81
N ALA A 315 -13.11 15.42 -22.78
CA ALA A 315 -12.99 14.30 -21.83
C ALA A 315 -13.06 12.95 -22.56
N GLU A 316 -12.10 12.08 -22.26
CA GLU A 316 -11.92 10.81 -22.98
C GLU A 316 -13.17 9.95 -22.86
N ARG A 317 -13.52 9.24 -23.95
CA ARG A 317 -14.63 8.29 -23.99
C ARG A 317 -14.09 6.88 -24.19
N TYR A 318 -14.46 6.00 -23.29
CA TYR A 318 -14.05 4.59 -23.34
C TYR A 318 -15.20 3.70 -23.80
N ASN A 319 -14.86 2.69 -24.61
CA ASN A 319 -15.82 1.68 -25.07
C ASN A 319 -16.38 0.86 -23.90
N SER A 320 -15.58 0.63 -22.86
CA SER A 320 -15.97 -0.08 -21.64
C SER A 320 -15.23 0.43 -20.40
N VAL A 321 -15.70 0.01 -19.21
CA VAL A 321 -15.00 0.22 -17.93
C VAL A 321 -13.62 -0.43 -17.95
N LEU A 322 -13.51 -1.64 -18.50
CA LEU A 322 -12.22 -2.32 -18.65
C LEU A 322 -11.23 -1.52 -19.49
N ASP A 323 -11.66 -0.90 -20.58
CA ASP A 323 -10.79 -0.08 -21.43
C ASP A 323 -10.29 1.17 -20.69
N CYS A 324 -11.17 1.79 -19.89
CA CYS A 324 -10.80 2.91 -19.02
C CYS A 324 -9.74 2.49 -17.99
N VAL A 325 -9.98 1.40 -17.27
CA VAL A 325 -9.07 0.87 -16.24
C VAL A 325 -7.73 0.43 -16.84
N ASN A 326 -7.74 -0.25 -17.98
CA ASN A 326 -6.51 -0.64 -18.69
C ASN A 326 -5.71 0.58 -19.16
N THR A 327 -6.38 1.61 -19.67
CA THR A 327 -5.72 2.85 -20.10
C THR A 327 -5.12 3.60 -18.91
N HIS A 328 -5.84 3.67 -17.78
CA HIS A 328 -5.32 4.26 -16.55
C HIS A 328 -4.05 3.52 -16.08
N ALA A 329 -4.14 2.19 -15.96
CA ALA A 329 -3.04 1.36 -15.49
C ALA A 329 -1.81 1.45 -16.41
N LYS A 330 -2.00 1.30 -17.72
CA LYS A 330 -0.90 1.28 -18.70
C LYS A 330 -0.30 2.67 -18.89
N THR A 331 -1.11 3.64 -19.30
CA THR A 331 -0.64 4.93 -19.83
C THR A 331 -0.35 5.93 -18.73
N TYR A 332 -1.28 6.10 -17.78
CA TYR A 332 -1.15 7.14 -16.77
C TYR A 332 -0.24 6.70 -15.64
N ILE A 333 -0.44 5.49 -15.11
CA ILE A 333 0.35 5.00 -13.98
C ILE A 333 1.66 4.36 -14.45
N SER A 334 1.61 3.20 -15.13
CA SER A 334 2.80 2.38 -15.39
C SER A 334 3.82 3.05 -16.32
N SER A 335 3.38 3.68 -17.40
CA SER A 335 4.23 4.43 -18.35
C SER A 335 4.42 5.91 -18.00
N GLY A 336 3.66 6.43 -17.03
CA GLY A 336 3.64 7.85 -16.69
C GLY A 336 4.18 8.10 -15.29
N TYR A 337 3.29 8.18 -14.29
CA TYR A 337 3.68 8.51 -12.92
C TYR A 337 4.72 7.58 -12.29
N LEU A 338 4.86 6.35 -12.77
CA LEU A 338 5.86 5.39 -12.30
C LEU A 338 7.11 5.33 -13.19
N ASP A 339 7.16 6.08 -14.29
CA ASP A 339 8.33 6.16 -15.15
C ASP A 339 9.31 7.24 -14.63
N PRO A 340 10.53 6.88 -14.18
CA PRO A 340 11.50 7.85 -13.66
C PRO A 340 11.93 8.93 -14.66
N THR A 341 11.64 8.77 -15.96
CA THR A 341 11.90 9.77 -16.99
C THR A 341 10.74 10.72 -17.27
N ASP A 342 9.55 10.48 -16.71
CA ASP A 342 8.39 11.35 -16.83
C ASP A 342 8.54 12.56 -15.88
N TYR A 343 8.21 13.77 -16.36
CA TYR A 343 8.27 15.00 -15.56
C TYR A 343 7.32 15.00 -14.34
N ARG A 344 6.32 14.11 -14.35
CA ARG A 344 5.35 13.92 -13.25
C ARG A 344 5.87 12.96 -12.19
N TYR A 345 6.96 12.23 -12.45
CA TYR A 345 7.46 11.24 -11.52
C TYR A 345 7.90 11.87 -10.20
N ARG A 346 7.20 11.48 -9.13
CA ARG A 346 7.46 11.92 -7.76
C ARG A 346 7.47 10.75 -6.78
N GLY A 347 7.69 9.55 -7.29
CA GLY A 347 7.67 8.31 -6.51
C GLY A 347 6.40 7.50 -6.70
N PRO A 348 6.44 6.19 -6.45
CA PRO A 348 5.42 5.28 -6.99
C PRO A 348 4.18 5.11 -6.12
N HIS A 349 3.93 5.97 -5.14
CA HIS A 349 2.84 5.87 -4.16
C HIS A 349 1.83 7.02 -4.33
N LEU A 350 0.66 6.93 -3.70
CA LEU A 350 -0.34 8.00 -3.75
C LEU A 350 0.25 9.29 -3.16
N GLY A 351 0.80 9.18 -1.95
CA GLY A 351 1.56 10.23 -1.26
C GLY A 351 0.74 11.46 -0.90
N ASP A 352 1.42 12.60 -0.93
CA ASP A 352 0.97 13.91 -0.48
C ASP A 352 1.57 15.02 -1.38
N LYS A 353 1.67 16.25 -0.89
CA LYS A 353 2.27 17.35 -1.67
C LYS A 353 3.80 17.39 -1.60
N GLN A 354 4.43 16.58 -0.77
CA GLN A 354 5.89 16.43 -0.74
C GLN A 354 6.36 15.35 -1.70
N SER A 355 5.61 14.26 -1.85
CA SER A 355 6.02 13.10 -2.64
C SER A 355 4.84 12.26 -3.11
N GLY A 356 5.04 11.48 -4.16
CA GLY A 356 4.05 10.60 -4.76
C GLY A 356 3.21 11.27 -5.85
N ILE A 357 2.23 10.52 -6.35
CA ILE A 357 1.36 10.89 -7.47
C ILE A 357 0.61 12.21 -7.21
N ASN A 358 0.20 12.45 -5.96
CA ASN A 358 -0.58 13.64 -5.57
C ASN A 358 0.13 14.98 -5.89
N VAL A 359 1.46 15.00 -5.91
CA VAL A 359 2.24 16.21 -6.24
C VAL A 359 1.85 16.79 -7.61
N LYS A 360 1.55 15.92 -8.59
CA LYS A 360 1.28 16.30 -9.99
C LYS A 360 -0.08 15.83 -10.52
N TYR A 361 -0.87 15.14 -9.70
CA TYR A 361 -2.17 14.60 -10.09
C TYR A 361 -3.33 15.50 -9.68
N ALA A 362 -3.51 15.77 -8.38
CA ALA A 362 -4.69 16.47 -7.86
C ALA A 362 -4.31 17.83 -7.27
N SER A 363 -5.25 18.77 -7.23
CA SER A 363 -5.04 20.05 -6.52
C SER A 363 -5.30 19.92 -5.02
N ASP A 364 -6.18 18.99 -4.64
CA ASP A 364 -6.45 18.61 -3.25
C ASP A 364 -5.20 18.04 -2.54
N PRO A 365 -4.70 18.71 -1.49
CA PRO A 365 -3.52 18.24 -0.77
C PRO A 365 -3.72 16.92 -0.02
N TYR A 366 -4.97 16.50 0.24
CA TYR A 366 -5.29 15.25 0.94
C TYR A 366 -5.92 14.18 0.03
N TRP A 367 -5.81 14.33 -1.29
CA TRP A 367 -6.26 13.34 -2.28
C TRP A 367 -5.75 11.91 -2.00
N GLY A 368 -4.46 11.80 -1.67
CA GLY A 368 -3.83 10.51 -1.35
C GLY A 368 -4.39 9.86 -0.08
N GLU A 369 -4.76 10.66 0.93
CA GLU A 369 -5.40 10.16 2.15
C GLU A 369 -6.82 9.63 1.87
N LYS A 370 -7.60 10.35 1.03
CA LYS A 370 -8.96 9.93 0.63
C LYS A 370 -8.98 8.59 -0.08
N ALA A 371 -8.04 8.39 -1.00
CA ALA A 371 -7.87 7.10 -1.67
C ALA A 371 -7.43 6.03 -0.67
N ALA A 372 -6.40 6.31 0.15
CA ALA A 372 -5.92 5.35 1.16
C ALA A 372 -7.02 4.92 2.15
N GLN A 373 -7.90 5.83 2.55
CA GLN A 373 -9.04 5.55 3.44
C GLN A 373 -9.96 4.46 2.89
N GLN A 374 -10.21 4.41 1.56
CA GLN A 374 -11.06 3.36 0.97
C GLN A 374 -10.48 1.97 1.21
N LEU A 375 -9.14 1.85 1.15
CA LEU A 375 -8.45 0.59 1.40
C LEU A 375 -8.42 0.23 2.88
N TYR A 376 -8.32 1.20 3.79
CA TYR A 376 -8.48 0.93 5.22
C TYR A 376 -9.88 0.40 5.54
N LEU A 377 -10.94 1.02 5.00
CA LEU A 377 -12.32 0.57 5.15
C LEU A 377 -12.52 -0.83 4.58
N LEU A 378 -11.95 -1.12 3.41
CA LEU A 378 -12.01 -2.44 2.80
C LEU A 378 -11.24 -3.48 3.62
N ALA A 379 -10.04 -3.14 4.10
CA ALA A 379 -9.22 -4.02 4.93
C ALA A 379 -9.92 -4.40 6.23
N GLU A 380 -10.51 -3.42 6.92
CA GLU A 380 -11.20 -3.62 8.21
C GLU A 380 -12.34 -4.64 8.08
N ARG A 381 -13.12 -4.55 7.01
CA ARG A 381 -14.24 -5.46 6.72
C ARG A 381 -13.78 -6.88 6.34
N ASN A 382 -12.51 -7.03 5.98
CA ASN A 382 -11.93 -8.27 5.49
C ASN A 382 -10.76 -8.72 6.37
N ASN A 383 -10.90 -8.59 7.70
CA ASN A 383 -9.91 -9.06 8.69
C ASN A 383 -8.50 -8.49 8.49
N ARG A 384 -8.40 -7.19 8.20
CA ARG A 384 -7.14 -6.49 7.89
C ARG A 384 -6.38 -7.10 6.72
N LYS A 385 -7.09 -7.70 5.77
CA LYS A 385 -6.48 -8.21 4.54
C LYS A 385 -5.69 -7.11 3.85
N ASP A 386 -4.54 -7.49 3.28
CA ASP A 386 -3.61 -6.60 2.55
C ASP A 386 -2.87 -5.54 3.38
N TYR A 387 -3.39 -5.16 4.56
CA TYR A 387 -2.80 -4.13 5.40
C TYR A 387 -1.47 -4.60 6.01
N GLY A 388 -0.38 -3.87 5.75
CA GLY A 388 0.95 -4.25 6.24
C GLY A 388 1.50 -5.51 5.59
N SER A 389 1.15 -5.83 4.35
CA SER A 389 1.73 -7.01 3.63
C SER A 389 3.17 -6.75 3.18
N TYR A 390 3.54 -5.50 3.00
CA TYR A 390 4.85 -5.09 2.50
C TYR A 390 5.60 -4.25 3.53
N SER A 391 6.91 -4.49 3.69
CA SER A 391 7.79 -3.55 4.37
C SER A 391 8.02 -2.33 3.48
N LEU A 392 7.89 -1.14 4.06
CA LEU A 392 8.06 0.13 3.38
C LEU A 392 9.39 0.76 3.79
N GLY A 393 10.17 1.17 2.80
CA GLY A 393 11.39 1.95 2.96
C GLY A 393 11.20 3.35 2.39
N SER A 394 11.60 4.38 3.14
CA SER A 394 11.69 5.75 2.65
C SER A 394 13.11 6.02 2.14
N VAL A 395 13.18 6.68 0.99
CA VAL A 395 14.40 7.17 0.36
C VAL A 395 14.31 8.69 0.31
N ASN A 396 15.35 9.37 0.80
CA ASN A 396 15.43 10.83 0.80
C ASN A 396 16.50 11.30 -0.19
N GLY A 397 16.21 12.36 -0.93
CA GLY A 397 17.06 12.85 -2.01
C GLY A 397 17.15 11.89 -3.20
N SER A 398 18.39 11.61 -3.65
CA SER A 398 18.64 10.76 -4.81
C SER A 398 19.21 9.41 -4.43
N ALA A 399 18.71 8.33 -5.05
CA ALA A 399 19.27 6.99 -4.90
C ALA A 399 19.38 6.27 -6.25
N ASN A 400 20.50 5.57 -6.43
CA ASN A 400 20.76 4.79 -7.63
C ASN A 400 20.07 3.42 -7.53
N ILE A 401 19.34 3.07 -8.59
CA ILE A 401 18.64 1.80 -8.71
C ILE A 401 19.35 0.94 -9.75
N TYR A 402 19.72 -0.27 -9.36
CA TYR A 402 20.54 -1.19 -10.16
C TYR A 402 19.79 -2.45 -10.55
N ASN A 403 20.20 -3.09 -11.65
CA ASN A 403 19.57 -4.33 -12.09
C ASN A 403 20.00 -5.59 -11.32
N SER A 404 21.20 -5.56 -10.75
CA SER A 404 21.82 -6.64 -9.95
C SER A 404 22.67 -6.05 -8.82
N THR A 405 23.24 -6.91 -7.99
CA THR A 405 24.21 -6.55 -6.95
C THR A 405 25.65 -6.76 -7.44
N GLY A 406 26.63 -6.36 -6.64
CA GLY A 406 28.05 -6.64 -6.89
C GLY A 406 28.71 -5.76 -7.96
N SER A 407 29.86 -6.20 -8.46
CA SER A 407 30.71 -5.41 -9.37
C SER A 407 30.18 -5.28 -10.80
N SER A 408 29.32 -6.19 -11.24
CA SER A 408 28.76 -6.21 -12.61
C SER A 408 27.41 -5.47 -12.73
N LYS A 409 26.94 -4.84 -11.64
CA LYS A 409 25.67 -4.12 -11.61
C LYS A 409 25.63 -2.99 -12.64
N LYS A 410 24.48 -2.82 -13.28
CA LYS A 410 24.18 -1.71 -14.19
C LYS A 410 23.16 -0.79 -13.57
N LEU A 411 23.37 0.52 -13.69
CA LEU A 411 22.42 1.54 -13.29
C LEU A 411 21.20 1.46 -14.23
N LEU A 412 20.01 1.35 -13.65
CA LEU A 412 18.74 1.43 -14.38
C LEU A 412 18.24 2.86 -14.43
N TYR A 413 18.16 3.51 -13.27
CA TYR A 413 17.73 4.90 -13.11
C TYR A 413 18.18 5.43 -11.74
N THR A 414 18.04 6.75 -11.54
CA THR A 414 18.30 7.42 -10.27
C THR A 414 17.03 8.11 -9.81
N THR A 415 16.51 7.73 -8.65
CA THR A 415 15.36 8.42 -8.05
C THR A 415 15.76 9.84 -7.70
N GLY A 416 14.82 10.78 -7.68
CA GLY A 416 15.11 12.13 -7.20
C GLY A 416 16.18 12.87 -8.01
N SER A 417 16.22 12.72 -9.35
CA SER A 417 17.24 13.32 -10.22
C SER A 417 16.63 14.11 -11.39
N GLY A 418 17.43 14.94 -12.06
CA GLY A 418 16.98 15.75 -13.22
C GLY A 418 15.88 16.77 -12.85
N GLU A 419 14.80 16.79 -13.63
CA GLU A 419 13.61 17.62 -13.36
C GLU A 419 12.85 17.18 -12.09
N ASN A 420 13.10 15.95 -11.63
CA ASN A 420 12.54 15.34 -10.43
C ASN A 420 13.54 15.34 -9.26
N ARG A 421 14.50 16.27 -9.25
CA ARG A 421 15.57 16.35 -8.24
C ARG A 421 15.06 16.46 -6.79
N ASN A 422 15.85 15.94 -5.86
CA ASN A 422 15.66 16.06 -4.40
C ASN A 422 14.29 15.56 -3.94
N LEU A 423 13.97 14.31 -4.28
CA LEU A 423 12.71 13.67 -3.90
C LEU A 423 12.83 13.05 -2.51
N ASP A 424 12.33 13.76 -1.50
CA ASP A 424 12.20 13.21 -0.15
C ASP A 424 10.97 12.33 -0.02
N ASN A 425 11.00 11.39 0.93
CA ASN A 425 9.91 10.44 1.16
C ASN A 425 9.54 9.58 -0.07
N ASN A 426 10.47 9.34 -0.99
CA ASN A 426 10.23 8.39 -2.07
C ASN A 426 10.13 6.96 -1.51
N MET A 427 8.98 6.33 -1.66
CA MET A 427 8.72 5.04 -1.03
C MET A 427 9.09 3.85 -1.92
N VAL A 428 9.82 2.90 -1.33
CA VAL A 428 10.11 1.59 -1.91
C VAL A 428 9.47 0.48 -1.09
N ILE A 429 9.13 -0.61 -1.77
CA ILE A 429 8.75 -1.87 -1.13
C ILE A 429 9.97 -2.77 -1.06
N ILE A 430 10.25 -3.33 0.11
CA ILE A 430 11.38 -4.24 0.32
C ILE A 430 10.91 -5.68 0.10
N LEU A 431 11.48 -6.35 -0.90
CA LEU A 431 11.20 -7.76 -1.25
C LEU A 431 12.19 -8.73 -0.62
N GLY A 432 13.34 -8.25 -0.17
CA GLY A 432 14.40 -9.05 0.42
C GLY A 432 15.73 -8.30 0.49
N GLU A 433 16.72 -8.95 1.06
CA GLU A 433 18.07 -8.42 1.24
C GLU A 433 19.09 -9.33 0.55
N GLU A 434 20.07 -8.74 -0.12
CA GLU A 434 21.12 -9.46 -0.84
C GLU A 434 22.48 -8.79 -0.63
N ARG A 435 23.50 -9.59 -0.30
CA ARG A 435 24.89 -9.12 -0.21
C ARG A 435 25.59 -9.33 -1.54
N GLY A 436 26.02 -8.25 -2.18
CA GLY A 436 26.78 -8.30 -3.41
C GLY A 436 28.21 -8.82 -3.21
N SER A 437 28.83 -9.25 -4.30
CA SER A 437 30.26 -9.65 -4.32
C SER A 437 31.23 -8.51 -3.99
N ASP A 438 30.74 -7.28 -3.99
CA ASP A 438 31.42 -6.07 -3.54
C ASP A 438 31.34 -5.85 -2.02
N GLY A 439 30.69 -6.76 -1.28
CA GLY A 439 30.49 -6.67 0.16
C GLY A 439 29.35 -5.73 0.58
N VAL A 440 28.75 -4.99 -0.35
CA VAL A 440 27.64 -4.06 -0.09
C VAL A 440 26.33 -4.83 0.04
N VAL A 441 25.47 -4.38 0.95
CA VAL A 441 24.14 -4.94 1.15
C VAL A 441 23.11 -4.12 0.40
N TYR A 442 22.25 -4.81 -0.34
CA TYR A 442 21.20 -4.23 -1.15
C TYR A 442 19.84 -4.74 -0.68
N TYR A 443 18.82 -3.88 -0.79
CA TYR A 443 17.44 -4.33 -0.81
C TYR A 443 17.04 -4.66 -2.25
N LYS A 444 16.40 -5.81 -2.43
CA LYS A 444 15.65 -6.15 -3.63
C LYS A 444 14.30 -5.45 -3.55
N ILE A 445 13.93 -4.72 -4.60
CA ILE A 445 12.70 -3.92 -4.68
C ILE A 445 12.00 -4.15 -6.03
N PRO A 446 10.69 -3.91 -6.18
CA PRO A 446 10.11 -3.74 -7.51
C PRO A 446 10.79 -2.55 -8.21
N SER A 447 10.98 -2.60 -9.52
CA SER A 447 11.40 -1.40 -10.26
C SER A 447 10.20 -0.49 -10.49
N ASP A 448 10.37 0.83 -10.42
CA ASP A 448 9.25 1.75 -10.66
C ASP A 448 8.78 1.67 -12.12
N SER A 449 9.68 1.55 -13.08
CA SER A 449 9.36 1.32 -14.50
C SER A 449 9.53 -0.15 -14.89
N ALA A 450 8.83 -0.57 -15.94
CA ALA A 450 9.07 -1.86 -16.58
C ALA A 450 10.48 -1.93 -17.15
N LEU A 451 11.06 -3.13 -17.26
CA LEU A 451 12.45 -3.31 -17.70
C LEU A 451 12.52 -3.96 -19.09
N THR A 452 13.65 -3.73 -19.78
CA THR A 452 14.01 -4.50 -20.98
C THR A 452 14.07 -5.99 -20.67
N GLU A 453 13.99 -6.84 -21.69
CA GLU A 453 13.95 -8.30 -21.50
C GLU A 453 15.17 -8.85 -20.73
N ASN A 454 16.35 -8.31 -21.00
CA ASN A 454 17.60 -8.62 -20.29
C ASN A 454 17.80 -7.80 -19.00
N ARG A 455 16.83 -6.95 -18.61
CA ARG A 455 16.84 -6.10 -17.41
C ARG A 455 18.10 -5.25 -17.29
N VAL A 456 18.51 -4.57 -18.36
CA VAL A 456 19.68 -3.66 -18.34
C VAL A 456 19.32 -2.19 -18.50
N ALA A 457 18.05 -1.88 -18.81
CA ALA A 457 17.51 -0.54 -18.88
C ALA A 457 16.01 -0.56 -18.53
N ILE A 458 15.45 0.62 -18.24
CA ILE A 458 14.00 0.81 -18.18
C ILE A 458 13.39 0.73 -19.59
N ASN A 459 12.12 0.35 -19.66
CA ASN A 459 11.35 0.20 -20.89
C ASN A 459 9.87 0.57 -20.60
N PRO A 460 9.52 1.87 -20.54
CA PRO A 460 8.23 2.37 -20.07
C PRO A 460 7.06 2.13 -21.05
N THR A 461 6.92 0.90 -21.56
CA THR A 461 5.81 0.45 -22.43
C THR A 461 4.48 0.26 -21.69
N GLY A 462 4.52 0.32 -20.36
CA GLY A 462 3.37 0.15 -19.47
C GLY A 462 3.08 -1.31 -19.11
N ILE A 463 3.55 -2.27 -19.90
CA ILE A 463 3.47 -3.70 -19.60
C ILE A 463 4.56 -4.06 -18.59
N TYR A 464 4.15 -4.44 -17.38
CA TYR A 464 5.06 -4.74 -16.28
C TYR A 464 4.88 -6.17 -15.82
N LYS A 465 5.99 -6.90 -15.64
CA LYS A 465 5.97 -8.31 -15.26
C LYS A 465 6.33 -8.48 -13.79
N THR A 466 5.32 -8.56 -12.92
CA THR A 466 5.49 -8.81 -11.47
C THR A 466 6.40 -10.03 -11.23
N GLY A 467 7.38 -9.87 -10.36
CA GLY A 467 8.39 -10.88 -10.04
C GLY A 467 9.59 -10.94 -10.99
N ARG A 468 9.47 -10.43 -12.23
CA ARG A 468 10.59 -10.25 -13.17
C ARG A 468 11.18 -8.85 -13.05
N ASP A 469 10.32 -7.84 -13.07
CA ASP A 469 10.70 -6.43 -13.01
C ASP A 469 11.00 -6.06 -11.56
N TYR A 470 12.21 -6.39 -11.14
CA TYR A 470 12.75 -5.98 -9.85
C TYR A 470 14.10 -5.32 -10.07
N ALA A 471 14.56 -4.61 -9.05
CA ALA A 471 15.83 -3.91 -9.03
C ALA A 471 16.44 -3.98 -7.62
N TYR A 472 17.58 -3.32 -7.46
CA TYR A 472 18.35 -3.28 -6.23
C TYR A 472 18.72 -1.85 -5.87
N ILE A 473 18.49 -1.50 -4.61
CA ILE A 473 18.91 -0.23 -3.99
C ILE A 473 19.83 -0.55 -2.83
N ARG A 474 20.84 0.28 -2.57
CA ARG A 474 21.73 0.05 -1.41
C ARG A 474 20.93 0.19 -0.13
N LYS A 475 21.15 -0.72 0.82
CA LYS A 475 20.48 -0.69 2.13
C LYS A 475 20.77 0.60 2.91
N SER A 476 21.95 1.20 2.72
CA SER A 476 22.32 2.49 3.32
C SER A 476 21.46 3.67 2.85
N ASP A 477 20.84 3.56 1.68
CA ASP A 477 20.09 4.64 1.04
C ASP A 477 18.59 4.57 1.42
N VAL A 478 18.20 3.59 2.24
CA VAL A 478 16.80 3.31 2.61
C VAL A 478 16.63 3.33 4.12
N LYS A 479 15.73 4.19 4.61
CA LYS A 479 15.23 4.13 5.99
C LYS A 479 13.98 3.26 6.02
N VAL A 480 14.01 2.12 6.72
CA VAL A 480 12.78 1.31 6.89
C VAL A 480 11.83 2.05 7.83
N VAL A 481 10.61 2.30 7.37
CA VAL A 481 9.60 3.10 8.09
C VAL A 481 8.36 2.30 8.45
N SER A 482 8.15 1.14 7.81
CA SER A 482 7.11 0.18 8.19
C SER A 482 7.62 -1.23 7.93
N GLN A 483 7.38 -2.14 8.87
CA GLN A 483 7.65 -3.57 8.69
C GLN A 483 6.37 -4.26 8.24
N GLY A 484 6.43 -4.94 7.10
CA GLY A 484 5.39 -5.83 6.64
C GLY A 484 5.34 -7.10 7.49
N SER A 485 4.19 -7.73 7.52
CA SER A 485 3.98 -9.06 8.10
C SER A 485 3.83 -10.05 6.95
N SER A 486 4.75 -11.01 6.85
CA SER A 486 4.66 -12.13 5.90
C SER A 486 3.39 -12.95 6.14
N VAL A 487 3.04 -13.83 5.19
CA VAL A 487 1.93 -14.78 5.42
C VAL A 487 2.23 -15.65 6.64
N LEU A 488 3.51 -16.01 6.85
CA LEU A 488 3.94 -16.76 8.04
C LEU A 488 3.67 -16.00 9.33
N ASP A 489 4.06 -14.72 9.41
CA ASP A 489 3.82 -13.88 10.60
C ASP A 489 2.33 -13.79 10.92
N ARG A 490 1.49 -13.65 9.88
CA ARG A 490 0.03 -13.57 10.02
C ARG A 490 -0.62 -14.89 10.40
N LEU A 491 0.01 -16.02 10.08
CA LEU A 491 -0.38 -17.34 10.57
C LEU A 491 0.11 -17.59 12.01
N GLY A 492 0.90 -16.68 12.59
CA GLY A 492 1.57 -16.89 13.87
C GLY A 492 2.70 -17.92 13.79
N MET A 493 3.26 -18.14 12.60
CA MET A 493 4.30 -19.11 12.35
C MET A 493 5.68 -18.44 12.33
N ARG A 494 6.68 -19.10 12.92
CA ARG A 494 8.06 -18.59 12.97
C ARG A 494 8.94 -19.34 11.99
N GLN A 495 9.69 -18.62 11.17
CA GLN A 495 10.70 -19.20 10.30
C GLN A 495 12.06 -19.30 11.01
N GLU A 496 12.70 -20.47 10.91
CA GLU A 496 14.07 -20.73 11.35
C GLU A 496 14.84 -21.43 10.23
N GLY A 497 15.62 -20.66 9.45
CA GLY A 497 16.27 -21.19 8.24
C GLY A 497 15.23 -21.67 7.23
N SER A 498 15.26 -22.96 6.88
CA SER A 498 14.26 -23.60 6.01
C SER A 498 13.06 -24.18 6.77
N TYR A 499 13.08 -24.15 8.10
CA TYR A 499 12.02 -24.68 8.95
C TYR A 499 10.98 -23.61 9.29
N VAL A 500 9.74 -24.04 9.48
CA VAL A 500 8.67 -23.20 9.99
C VAL A 500 7.98 -23.92 11.16
N LEU A 501 7.89 -23.20 12.29
CA LEU A 501 7.28 -23.63 13.56
C LEU A 501 5.99 -22.84 13.84
N GLY A 502 5.26 -23.21 14.88
CA GLY A 502 4.01 -22.54 15.29
C GLY A 502 2.72 -23.16 14.73
N LEU A 503 2.81 -24.19 13.88
CA LEU A 503 1.63 -24.91 13.41
C LEU A 503 1.06 -25.78 14.54
N LYS A 504 -0.23 -25.63 14.84
CA LYS A 504 -0.88 -26.43 15.89
C LYS A 504 -0.97 -27.91 15.48
N PRO A 505 -0.73 -28.86 16.40
CA PRO A 505 -1.01 -30.28 16.15
C PRO A 505 -2.44 -30.49 15.67
N ASN A 506 -2.67 -31.54 14.88
CA ASN A 506 -3.95 -31.87 14.24
C ASN A 506 -4.46 -30.88 13.18
N THR A 507 -3.63 -29.92 12.74
CA THR A 507 -4.03 -29.04 11.63
C THR A 507 -4.11 -29.82 10.32
N SER A 508 -5.26 -29.84 9.65
CA SER A 508 -5.40 -30.51 8.36
C SER A 508 -4.77 -29.71 7.21
N VAL A 509 -4.37 -30.40 6.14
CA VAL A 509 -3.84 -29.77 4.92
C VAL A 509 -4.86 -28.77 4.35
N GLN A 510 -6.15 -29.09 4.40
CA GLN A 510 -7.22 -28.21 3.94
C GLN A 510 -7.34 -26.96 4.81
N ALA A 511 -7.36 -27.11 6.14
CA ALA A 511 -7.46 -25.98 7.06
C ALA A 511 -6.25 -25.05 6.91
N PHE A 512 -5.03 -25.60 6.83
CA PHE A 512 -3.82 -24.82 6.57
C PHE A 512 -3.92 -24.03 5.26
N THR A 513 -4.32 -24.69 4.16
CA THR A 513 -4.47 -24.05 2.85
C THR A 513 -5.54 -22.95 2.88
N GLN A 514 -6.65 -23.17 3.58
CA GLN A 514 -7.71 -22.16 3.74
C GLN A 514 -7.23 -20.95 4.55
N ASN A 515 -6.48 -21.17 5.63
CA ASN A 515 -5.93 -20.09 6.45
C ASN A 515 -4.95 -19.22 5.63
N VAL A 516 -4.08 -19.84 4.83
CA VAL A 516 -3.21 -19.10 3.91
C VAL A 516 -4.04 -18.30 2.91
N LYS A 517 -5.06 -18.91 2.29
CA LYS A 517 -5.92 -18.23 1.30
C LYS A 517 -6.81 -17.14 1.89
N ALA A 518 -7.11 -17.21 3.18
CA ALA A 518 -7.80 -16.15 3.89
C ALA A 518 -6.93 -14.88 3.95
N ILE A 519 -5.62 -15.06 4.18
CA ILE A 519 -4.62 -13.98 4.23
C ILE A 519 -4.34 -13.42 2.83
N ASP A 520 -4.09 -14.29 1.84
CA ASP A 520 -3.89 -13.92 0.44
C ASP A 520 -4.71 -14.85 -0.46
N THR A 521 -5.78 -14.33 -1.05
CA THR A 521 -6.71 -15.13 -1.88
C THR A 521 -6.01 -15.72 -3.10
N ASN A 522 -4.98 -15.05 -3.60
CA ASN A 522 -4.23 -15.47 -4.78
C ASN A 522 -2.98 -16.28 -4.43
N ALA A 523 -2.78 -16.60 -3.14
CA ALA A 523 -1.62 -17.37 -2.69
C ALA A 523 -1.56 -18.72 -3.41
N PHE A 524 -0.42 -18.96 -4.05
CA PHE A 524 -0.06 -20.31 -4.48
C PHE A 524 0.40 -21.08 -3.24
N VAL A 525 -0.31 -22.16 -2.93
CA VAL A 525 0.02 -23.08 -1.84
C VAL A 525 0.12 -24.48 -2.42
N ASN A 526 1.30 -25.08 -2.30
CA ASN A 526 1.52 -26.47 -2.71
C ASN A 526 2.12 -27.25 -1.56
N VAL A 527 1.35 -28.16 -0.98
CA VAL A 527 1.76 -29.00 0.16
C VAL A 527 2.23 -30.36 -0.36
N LYS A 528 3.39 -30.81 0.13
CA LYS A 528 3.94 -32.13 -0.14
C LYS A 528 4.20 -32.88 1.15
N ASN A 529 3.94 -34.18 1.14
CA ASN A 529 4.32 -35.07 2.24
C ASN A 529 5.85 -35.26 2.30
N ALA A 530 6.34 -35.99 3.31
CA ALA A 530 7.77 -36.24 3.51
C ALA A 530 8.43 -37.04 2.35
N SER A 531 7.65 -37.76 1.53
CA SER A 531 8.15 -38.43 0.32
C SER A 531 8.17 -37.54 -0.92
N GLY A 532 7.76 -36.27 -0.80
CA GLY A 532 7.76 -35.28 -1.88
C GLY A 532 6.54 -35.32 -2.79
N GLN A 533 5.52 -36.10 -2.45
CA GLN A 533 4.26 -36.19 -3.19
C GLN A 533 3.32 -35.07 -2.78
N VAL A 534 2.66 -34.42 -3.75
CA VAL A 534 1.65 -33.38 -3.49
C VAL A 534 0.44 -34.02 -2.80
N VAL A 535 -0.01 -33.41 -1.72
CA VAL A 535 -1.19 -33.84 -0.95
C VAL A 535 -2.16 -32.69 -0.76
N THR A 536 -3.46 -32.99 -0.79
CA THR A 536 -4.54 -32.01 -0.61
C THR A 536 -5.43 -32.34 0.58
N SER A 537 -5.13 -33.41 1.31
CA SER A 537 -5.86 -33.92 2.47
C SER A 537 -4.93 -34.59 3.47
N GLY A 538 -5.46 -34.88 4.66
CA GLY A 538 -4.71 -35.45 5.78
C GLY A 538 -4.26 -34.38 6.77
N THR A 539 -3.45 -34.79 7.74
CA THR A 539 -2.90 -33.93 8.78
C THR A 539 -1.54 -33.39 8.35
N MET A 540 -1.28 -32.11 8.63
CA MET A 540 0.04 -31.51 8.49
C MET A 540 0.94 -32.04 9.61
N GLY A 541 2.09 -32.61 9.27
CA GLY A 541 3.05 -33.16 10.24
C GLY A 541 4.49 -32.75 9.97
N THR A 542 5.36 -33.00 10.95
CA THR A 542 6.79 -32.71 10.85
C THR A 542 7.42 -33.40 9.65
N GLY A 543 8.21 -32.66 8.89
CA GLY A 543 8.89 -33.15 7.68
C GLY A 543 8.06 -33.02 6.39
N MET A 544 6.76 -32.69 6.48
CA MET A 544 6.02 -32.19 5.32
C MET A 544 6.60 -30.85 4.84
N THR A 545 6.36 -30.51 3.58
CA THR A 545 6.78 -29.22 3.02
C THR A 545 5.60 -28.49 2.40
N PHE A 546 5.65 -27.16 2.42
CA PHE A 546 4.72 -26.34 1.65
C PHE A 546 5.47 -25.23 0.92
N THR A 547 4.97 -24.86 -0.26
CA THR A 547 5.51 -23.76 -1.05
C THR A 547 4.52 -22.61 -1.05
N LEU A 548 4.97 -21.41 -0.69
CA LEU A 548 4.22 -20.16 -0.81
C LEU A 548 4.79 -19.32 -1.94
N LYS A 549 3.93 -18.57 -2.63
CA LYS A 549 4.35 -17.48 -3.51
C LYS A 549 4.06 -16.14 -2.85
N GLU A 550 5.08 -15.47 -2.35
CA GLU A 550 4.98 -14.10 -1.83
C GLU A 550 5.74 -13.16 -2.75
N ASN A 551 5.10 -12.05 -3.15
CA ASN A 551 5.70 -11.00 -3.96
C ASN A 551 6.38 -11.50 -5.27
N GLY A 552 5.81 -12.54 -5.87
CA GLY A 552 6.35 -13.16 -7.08
C GLY A 552 7.44 -14.21 -6.86
N VAL A 553 7.91 -14.41 -5.62
CA VAL A 553 8.95 -15.39 -5.25
C VAL A 553 8.32 -16.64 -4.65
N LEU A 554 8.70 -17.81 -5.16
CA LEU A 554 8.32 -19.10 -4.58
C LEU A 554 9.34 -19.51 -3.52
N THR A 555 8.87 -19.72 -2.29
CA THR A 555 9.68 -20.21 -1.17
C THR A 555 9.07 -21.49 -0.63
N THR A 556 9.91 -22.53 -0.52
CA THR A 556 9.52 -23.82 0.08
C THR A 556 10.01 -23.90 1.51
N TYR A 557 9.11 -24.27 2.41
CA TYR A 557 9.35 -24.42 3.83
C TYR A 557 9.12 -25.86 4.26
N THR A 558 9.88 -26.33 5.26
CA THR A 558 9.66 -27.62 5.92
C THR A 558 8.97 -27.39 7.26
N VAL A 559 7.88 -28.12 7.49
CA VAL A 559 7.07 -28.02 8.71
C VAL A 559 7.78 -28.72 9.87
N VAL A 560 7.77 -28.06 11.02
CA VAL A 560 8.17 -28.61 12.31
C VAL A 560 7.03 -28.35 13.31
N ILE A 561 6.45 -29.42 13.85
CA ILE A 561 5.51 -29.37 14.96
C ILE A 561 6.25 -29.92 16.18
N LYS A 562 6.47 -29.09 17.20
CA LYS A 562 7.18 -29.51 18.42
C LYS A 562 6.42 -30.65 19.08
N GLY A 563 7.14 -31.73 19.41
CA GLY A 563 6.59 -32.95 19.97
C GLY A 563 6.12 -34.00 18.96
N ASP A 564 5.92 -33.64 17.68
CA ASP A 564 5.60 -34.58 16.59
C ASP A 564 6.89 -35.03 15.90
N VAL A 565 7.46 -36.14 16.37
CA VAL A 565 8.74 -36.67 15.88
C VAL A 565 8.56 -37.87 14.95
N ASP A 566 7.35 -38.43 14.86
CA ASP A 566 7.00 -39.44 13.86
C ASP A 566 6.49 -38.83 12.53
N GLY A 567 6.09 -37.55 12.55
CA GLY A 567 5.70 -36.77 11.38
C GLY A 567 4.24 -36.91 10.98
N ASP A 568 3.39 -37.44 11.86
CA ASP A 568 1.97 -37.66 11.56
C ASP A 568 1.06 -36.48 11.94
N GLY A 569 1.63 -35.44 12.57
CA GLY A 569 0.95 -34.22 12.96
C GLY A 569 0.21 -34.31 14.29
N GLN A 570 0.38 -35.38 15.05
CA GLN A 570 -0.20 -35.56 16.39
C GLN A 570 0.90 -35.83 17.41
N ILE A 571 0.73 -35.32 18.63
CA ILE A 571 1.67 -35.61 19.73
C ILE A 571 1.08 -36.77 20.55
N ARG A 572 1.70 -37.96 20.46
CA ARG A 572 1.18 -39.19 21.09
C ARG A 572 2.29 -40.03 21.72
N SER A 573 1.90 -41.17 22.30
CA SER A 573 2.83 -42.10 22.97
C SER A 573 3.93 -42.67 22.05
N ILE A 574 3.72 -42.65 20.74
CA ILE A 574 4.72 -43.05 19.75
C ILE A 574 5.87 -42.03 19.67
N ASP A 575 5.57 -40.73 19.70
CA ASP A 575 6.56 -39.65 19.72
C ASP A 575 7.43 -39.71 20.97
N TYR A 576 6.76 -39.87 22.12
CA TYR A 576 7.40 -40.10 23.40
C TYR A 576 8.39 -41.27 23.33
N SER A 577 7.99 -42.38 22.70
CA SER A 577 8.85 -43.56 22.54
C SER A 577 10.03 -43.32 21.59
N ILE A 578 9.85 -42.51 20.54
CA ILE A 578 10.91 -42.16 19.59
C ILE A 578 11.94 -41.23 20.24
N VAL A 579 11.50 -40.21 20.99
CA VAL A 579 12.41 -39.32 21.74
C VAL A 579 13.20 -40.12 22.77
N LYS A 580 12.58 -41.09 23.46
CA LYS A 580 13.31 -42.03 24.33
C LYS A 580 14.41 -42.77 23.57
N ASN A 581 14.11 -43.27 22.38
CA ASN A 581 15.07 -44.01 21.56
C ASN A 581 16.23 -43.12 21.08
N ASP A 582 15.98 -41.83 20.83
CA ASP A 582 17.06 -40.87 20.55
C ASP A 582 17.99 -40.72 21.75
N ILE A 583 17.42 -40.44 22.93
CA ILE A 583 18.18 -40.24 24.18
C ILE A 583 19.01 -41.49 24.53
N LEU A 584 18.46 -42.68 24.29
CA LEU A 584 19.14 -43.96 24.51
C LEU A 584 20.12 -44.35 23.39
N ASN A 585 20.30 -43.50 22.36
CA ASN A 585 21.13 -43.75 21.18
C ASN A 585 20.72 -45.02 20.39
N ILE A 586 19.46 -45.45 20.50
CA ILE A 586 18.92 -46.59 19.76
C ILE A 586 18.63 -46.18 18.31
N ARG A 587 18.03 -45.00 18.12
CA ARG A 587 17.75 -44.42 16.80
C ARG A 587 17.78 -42.90 16.92
N LYS A 588 18.78 -42.28 16.30
CA LYS A 588 18.92 -40.82 16.30
C LYS A 588 17.95 -40.13 15.34
N LEU A 589 17.31 -39.09 15.83
CA LEU A 589 16.52 -38.13 15.05
C LEU A 589 17.47 -37.19 14.29
N SER A 590 16.98 -36.64 13.19
CA SER A 590 17.75 -35.69 12.37
C SER A 590 16.84 -34.68 11.68
N LYS A 591 17.42 -33.56 11.25
CA LYS A 591 16.72 -32.50 10.50
C LYS A 591 15.47 -32.00 11.25
N ALA A 592 14.35 -31.82 10.55
CA ALA A 592 13.08 -31.35 11.11
C ALA A 592 12.61 -32.18 12.33
N TYR A 593 12.82 -33.49 12.33
CA TYR A 593 12.43 -34.36 13.44
C TYR A 593 13.28 -34.16 14.70
N ALA A 594 14.56 -33.79 14.53
CA ALA A 594 15.40 -33.44 15.67
C ALA A 594 14.96 -32.11 16.28
N THR A 595 14.62 -31.12 15.44
CA THR A 595 14.06 -29.84 15.89
C THR A 595 12.70 -30.03 16.58
N ALA A 596 11.84 -30.94 16.08
CA ALA A 596 10.58 -31.27 16.74
C ALA A 596 10.76 -31.95 18.10
N GLY A 597 11.82 -32.76 18.25
CA GLY A 597 12.15 -33.46 19.49
C GLY A 597 12.86 -32.60 20.54
N ASP A 598 13.41 -31.45 20.15
CA ASP A 598 13.99 -30.41 21.02
C ASP A 598 12.90 -29.41 21.40
N VAL A 599 12.03 -29.83 22.33
CA VAL A 599 10.79 -29.15 22.68
C VAL A 599 11.08 -27.89 23.48
N ASP A 600 12.06 -27.92 24.39
CA ASP A 600 12.47 -26.75 25.15
C ASP A 600 13.35 -25.77 24.34
N GLY A 601 13.90 -26.22 23.20
CA GLY A 601 14.62 -25.40 22.24
C GLY A 601 16.04 -25.06 22.68
N ASP A 602 16.65 -25.89 23.53
CA ASP A 602 18.02 -25.68 24.00
C ASP A 602 19.11 -26.27 23.07
N GLY A 603 18.67 -26.82 21.93
CA GLY A 603 19.52 -27.40 20.89
C GLY A 603 19.87 -28.86 21.15
N LYS A 604 19.33 -29.51 22.20
CA LYS A 604 19.67 -30.88 22.57
C LYS A 604 18.46 -31.65 23.11
N ILE A 605 18.11 -32.73 22.42
CA ILE A 605 17.10 -33.69 22.87
C ILE A 605 17.58 -34.42 24.13
N ARG A 606 16.88 -34.20 25.25
CA ARG A 606 17.21 -34.72 26.58
C ARG A 606 15.96 -35.21 27.32
N SER A 607 16.17 -35.69 28.55
CA SER A 607 15.09 -36.16 29.42
C SER A 607 14.03 -35.09 29.74
N ILE A 608 14.38 -33.81 29.58
CA ILE A 608 13.45 -32.69 29.74
C ILE A 608 12.43 -32.68 28.59
N ASP A 609 12.86 -32.79 27.33
CA ASP A 609 11.96 -32.86 26.17
C ASP A 609 11.04 -34.07 26.24
N TYR A 610 11.62 -35.22 26.60
CA TYR A 610 10.87 -36.44 26.87
C TYR A 610 9.76 -36.23 27.92
N SER A 611 10.06 -35.48 28.98
CA SER A 611 9.09 -35.16 30.04
C SER A 611 8.05 -34.15 29.57
N LEU A 612 8.42 -33.18 28.73
CA LEU A 612 7.48 -32.20 28.15
C LEU A 612 6.48 -32.87 27.21
N ILE A 613 6.93 -33.77 26.33
CA ILE A 613 6.04 -34.57 25.47
C ILE A 613 5.10 -35.43 26.31
N LYS A 614 5.60 -36.05 27.38
CA LYS A 614 4.75 -36.80 28.32
C LYS A 614 3.67 -35.92 28.94
N ASN A 615 4.03 -34.72 29.38
CA ASN A 615 3.11 -33.80 30.04
C ASN A 615 2.01 -33.32 29.10
N ASP A 616 2.34 -33.09 27.82
CA ASP A 616 1.38 -32.74 26.77
C ASP A 616 0.38 -33.88 26.55
N ILE A 617 0.87 -35.11 26.35
CA ILE A 617 0.03 -36.31 26.17
C ILE A 617 -0.91 -36.54 27.38
N LEU A 618 -0.45 -36.20 28.59
CA LEU A 618 -1.22 -36.34 29.82
C LEU A 618 -2.13 -35.13 30.13
N ASN A 619 -2.16 -34.10 29.26
CA ASN A 619 -2.87 -32.83 29.48
C ASN A 619 -2.46 -32.11 30.78
N ILE A 620 -1.22 -32.27 31.20
CA ILE A 620 -0.65 -31.58 32.37
C ILE A 620 -0.17 -30.19 31.96
N LYS A 621 0.52 -30.10 30.81
CA LYS A 621 1.01 -28.86 30.25
C LYS A 621 1.23 -29.02 28.76
N ASP A 622 0.54 -28.22 27.98
CA ASP A 622 0.66 -28.22 26.52
C ASP A 622 2.04 -27.74 26.07
N ILE A 623 2.53 -28.34 24.99
CA ILE A 623 3.72 -27.87 24.29
C ILE A 623 3.39 -26.58 23.54
N VAL A 624 4.18 -25.55 23.82
CA VAL A 624 4.15 -24.29 23.06
C VAL A 624 4.84 -24.51 21.71
N GLN A 625 4.10 -24.29 20.63
CA GLN A 625 4.55 -24.48 19.24
C GLN A 625 5.41 -23.33 18.71
#